data_AF-A0A8H3QME1-F1
#
_entry.id   AF-A0A8H3QME1-F1
#
_cell.length_a   1.000
_cell.length_b   1.000
_cell.length_c   1.000
_cell.angle_alpha   90.00
_cell.angle_beta   90.00
_cell.angle_gamma   90.00
#
_symmetry.space_group_name_H-M   'P 1'
#
loop_
_entity.id
_entity.type
_entity.pdbx_description
1 polymer ?
#
loop_
_entity_poly.entity_id
_entity_poly.type
_entity_poly.pdbx_seq_one_letter_code
_entity_poly.pdbx_strand_id
1 'polypeptide(L)'
;MGIVERYNRTLWERCGLSQDASDQLLPITERSRAWVKNLQLIVEDINNSLTKQIGMAPAVAIEKESIIANPSYPRDGPIGFDEKKLSGNMLVRYLLYPSDQEGGMRRAGDLNWEYGLG
;
A
#
# COMPACT_ATOMS: atom_id res chain seq x y z
N MET A 1 -3.03 -0.47 -4.43
CA MET A 1 -1.92 -1.02 -3.61
C MET A 1 -2.55 -1.84 -2.51
N GLY A 2 -2.30 -3.14 -2.48
CA GLY A 2 -2.73 -3.99 -1.37
C GLY A 2 -1.84 -3.82 -0.14
N ILE A 3 -2.17 -4.58 0.91
CA ILE A 3 -1.51 -4.49 2.22
C ILE A 3 -0.04 -4.91 2.12
N VAL A 4 0.23 -6.01 1.41
CA VAL A 4 1.59 -6.54 1.24
C VAL A 4 2.45 -5.59 0.40
N GLU A 5 1.92 -5.04 -0.69
CA GLU A 5 2.68 -4.10 -1.52
C GLU A 5 2.98 -2.81 -0.76
N ARG A 6 2.05 -2.33 0.08
CA ARG A 6 2.30 -1.15 0.93
C ARG A 6 3.39 -1.43 1.96
N TYR A 7 3.37 -2.59 2.61
CA TYR A 7 4.41 -2.99 3.55
C TYR A 7 5.78 -3.09 2.86
N ASN A 8 5.86 -3.81 1.74
CA ASN A 8 7.11 -3.98 0.99
C ASN A 8 7.69 -2.65 0.52
N ARG A 9 6.83 -1.72 0.09
CA ARG A 9 7.25 -0.36 -0.26
C ARG A 9 7.85 0.37 0.96
N THR A 10 7.17 0.38 2.11
CA THR A 10 7.68 1.04 3.32
C THR A 10 8.98 0.41 3.82
N LEU A 11 9.09 -0.92 3.76
CA LEU A 11 10.33 -1.62 4.09
C LEU A 11 11.46 -1.18 3.17
N TRP A 12 11.23 -1.12 1.86
CA TRP A 12 12.21 -0.66 0.89
C TRP A 12 12.61 0.81 1.11
N GLU A 13 11.65 1.70 1.33
CA GLU A 13 11.92 3.13 1.58
C GLU A 13 12.83 3.34 2.80
N ARG A 14 12.67 2.55 3.87
CA ARG A 14 13.52 2.64 5.07
C ARG A 14 14.89 2.00 4.87
N CYS A 15 14.94 0.83 4.23
CA CYS A 15 16.19 0.14 3.92
C CYS A 15 17.06 0.92 2.92
N GLY A 16 16.42 1.49 1.89
CA GLY A 16 17.05 2.16 0.76
C GLY A 16 17.92 3.33 1.17
N LEU A 17 17.49 4.14 2.14
CA LEU A 17 18.28 5.26 2.64
C LEU A 17 19.67 4.82 3.16
N SER A 18 19.71 3.73 3.93
CA SER A 18 20.98 3.21 4.47
C SER A 18 21.85 2.55 3.41
N GLN A 19 21.21 1.96 2.39
CA GLN A 19 21.89 1.37 1.25
C GLN A 19 22.53 2.45 0.39
N ASP A 20 21.75 3.45 -0.02
CA ASP A 20 22.18 4.57 -0.85
C ASP A 20 23.33 5.33 -0.19
N ALA A 21 23.21 5.63 1.11
CA ALA A 21 24.27 6.30 1.87
C ALA A 21 25.57 5.47 1.92
N SER A 22 25.46 4.15 2.02
CA SER A 22 26.63 3.27 2.04
C SER A 22 27.25 3.11 0.65
N ASP A 23 26.43 2.99 -0.39
CA ASP A 23 26.89 2.86 -1.78
C ASP A 23 27.62 4.13 -2.26
N GLN A 24 27.22 5.31 -1.79
CA GLN A 24 27.94 6.57 -2.08
C GLN A 24 29.37 6.61 -1.50
N LEU A 25 29.67 5.81 -0.48
CA LEU A 25 30.98 5.76 0.16
C LEU A 25 31.88 4.65 -0.41
N LEU A 26 31.32 3.76 -1.22
CA LEU A 26 32.03 2.62 -1.78
C LEU A 26 32.51 2.90 -3.22
N PRO A 27 33.63 2.31 -3.64
CA PRO A 27 34.02 2.29 -5.05
C PRO A 27 32.91 1.65 -5.91
N ILE A 28 32.77 2.08 -7.16
CA ILE A 28 31.79 1.53 -8.14
C ILE A 28 31.87 -0.01 -8.29
N THR A 29 33.02 -0.60 -8.00
CA THR A 29 33.25 -2.05 -8.07
C THR A 29 32.66 -2.82 -6.88
N GLU A 30 32.30 -2.13 -5.80
CA GLU A 30 31.76 -2.73 -4.59
C GLU A 30 30.27 -2.41 -4.45
N ARG A 31 29.54 -3.31 -3.79
CA ARG A 31 28.12 -3.14 -3.49
C ARG A 31 27.91 -3.26 -2.00
N SER A 32 27.25 -2.29 -1.39
CA SER A 32 26.90 -2.35 0.02
C SER A 32 25.86 -3.45 0.27
N ARG A 33 25.92 -4.02 1.48
CA ARG A 33 24.86 -4.88 2.05
C ARG A 33 24.30 -4.26 3.33
N ALA A 34 24.33 -2.93 3.44
CA ALA A 34 23.86 -2.21 4.60
C ALA A 34 22.38 -2.49 4.87
N TRP A 35 21.56 -2.59 3.82
CA TRP A 35 20.15 -2.95 3.97
C TRP A 35 19.93 -4.29 4.68
N VAL A 36 20.79 -5.30 4.43
CA VAL A 36 20.71 -6.62 5.08
C VAL A 36 21.06 -6.52 6.55
N LYS A 37 22.12 -5.77 6.89
CA LYS A 37 22.56 -5.57 8.28
C LYS A 37 21.51 -4.81 9.10
N ASN A 38 20.84 -3.84 8.48
CA ASN A 38 19.86 -2.99 9.15
C ASN A 38 18.44 -3.57 9.12
N LEU A 39 18.20 -4.66 8.38
CA LEU A 39 16.87 -5.21 8.15
C LEU A 39 16.12 -5.51 9.46
N GLN A 40 16.78 -6.17 10.42
CA GLN A 40 16.17 -6.53 11.70
C GLN A 40 15.72 -5.29 12.47
N LEU A 41 16.61 -4.28 12.59
CA LEU A 41 16.31 -3.02 13.26
C LEU A 41 15.15 -2.28 12.60
N ILE A 42 15.11 -2.27 11.26
CA ILE A 42 14.04 -1.61 10.50
C ILE A 42 12.70 -2.32 10.68
N VAL A 43 12.68 -3.66 10.66
CA VAL A 43 11.46 -4.44 10.89
C VAL A 43 10.96 -4.23 12.31
N GLU A 44 11.86 -4.23 13.30
CA GLU A 44 11.52 -3.93 14.69
C GLU A 44 10.93 -2.53 14.82
N ASP A 45 11.53 -1.53 14.18
CA ASP A 45 11.00 -0.16 14.18
C ASP A 45 9.63 -0.07 13.50
N ILE A 46 9.42 -0.71 12.33
CA ILE A 46 8.12 -0.71 11.64
C ILE A 46 7.02 -1.29 12.55
N ASN A 47 7.33 -2.36 13.29
CA ASN A 47 6.36 -3.06 14.13
C ASN A 47 6.09 -2.36 15.47
N ASN A 48 7.03 -1.56 15.96
CA ASN A 48 6.93 -0.91 17.28
C ASN A 48 6.69 0.61 17.20
N SER A 49 6.83 1.22 16.02
CA SER A 49 6.51 2.63 15.80
C SER A 49 5.01 2.89 15.71
N LEU A 50 4.58 4.04 16.24
CA LEU A 50 3.21 4.53 16.07
C LEU A 50 2.93 4.78 14.58
N THR A 51 1.83 4.22 14.06
CA THR A 51 1.39 4.53 12.70
C THR A 51 0.28 5.57 12.70
N LYS A 52 0.30 6.47 11.71
CA LYS A 52 -0.71 7.54 11.57
C LYS A 52 -2.13 6.98 11.35
N GLN A 53 -2.24 5.78 10.77
CA GLN A 53 -3.50 5.20 10.39
C GLN A 53 -4.27 4.65 11.60
N ILE A 54 -3.62 4.02 12.57
CA ILE A 54 -4.30 3.43 13.74
C ILE A 54 -3.96 4.15 15.05
N GLY A 55 -2.98 5.06 15.04
CA GLY A 55 -2.55 5.80 16.24
C GLY A 55 -1.83 4.94 17.27
N MET A 56 -1.45 3.71 16.93
CA MET A 56 -0.76 2.75 17.79
C MET A 56 0.30 1.96 17.01
N ALA A 57 1.16 1.26 17.75
CA ALA A 57 2.15 0.36 17.19
C ALA A 57 1.50 -0.93 16.67
N PRO A 58 1.91 -1.47 15.50
CA PRO A 58 1.39 -2.73 14.98
C PRO A 58 1.52 -3.91 15.95
N ALA A 59 2.61 -3.97 16.72
CA ALA A 59 2.82 -5.01 17.74
C ALA A 59 1.79 -4.96 18.87
N VAL A 60 1.22 -3.79 19.18
CA VAL A 60 0.14 -3.63 20.17
C VAL A 60 -1.23 -3.85 19.52
N ALA A 61 -1.36 -3.45 18.26
CA ALA A 61 -2.56 -3.61 17.47
C ALA A 61 -2.94 -5.08 17.27
N ILE A 62 -1.97 -5.95 16.97
CA ILE A 62 -2.21 -7.36 16.67
C ILE A 62 -2.86 -8.15 17.83
N GLU A 63 -2.70 -7.67 19.06
CA GLU A 63 -3.29 -8.28 20.26
C GLU A 63 -4.77 -7.90 20.46
N LYS A 64 -5.29 -6.91 19.72
CA LYS A 64 -6.66 -6.42 19.85
C LYS A 64 -7.59 -7.15 18.89
N GLU A 65 -8.80 -7.46 19.36
CA GLU A 65 -9.85 -8.09 18.54
C GLU A 65 -10.31 -7.19 17.37
N SER A 66 -10.38 -5.87 17.60
CA SER A 66 -10.73 -4.91 16.56
C SER A 66 -10.06 -3.56 16.81
N ILE A 67 -9.86 -2.81 15.72
CA ILE A 67 -9.20 -1.51 15.73
C ILE A 67 -9.91 -0.59 14.74
N ILE A 68 -10.13 0.65 15.15
CA ILE A 68 -10.64 1.69 14.26
C ILE A 68 -9.45 2.36 13.57
N ALA A 69 -9.46 2.34 12.24
CA ALA A 69 -8.43 2.97 11.42
C ALA A 69 -8.91 4.32 10.89
N ASN A 70 -8.06 5.33 11.01
CA ASN A 70 -8.19 6.59 10.31
C ASN A 70 -8.14 6.36 8.79
N PRO A 71 -8.86 7.18 8.00
CA PRO A 71 -8.77 7.11 6.55
C PRO A 71 -7.35 7.46 6.07
N SER A 72 -6.87 6.74 5.07
CA SER A 72 -5.52 6.94 4.51
C SER A 72 -5.35 8.23 3.70
N TYR A 73 -6.47 8.85 3.31
CA TYR A 73 -6.52 10.10 2.58
C TYR A 73 -7.68 10.94 3.15
N PRO A 74 -7.50 12.26 3.31
CA PRO A 74 -8.63 13.14 3.57
C PRO A 74 -9.60 12.99 2.41
N ARG A 75 -10.86 12.70 2.72
CA ARG A 75 -11.93 12.58 1.74
C ARG A 75 -12.82 13.78 1.93
N ASP A 76 -12.94 14.60 0.90
CA ASP A 76 -13.88 15.71 0.91
C ASP A 76 -15.28 15.19 0.57
N GLY A 77 -16.21 15.43 1.49
CA GLY A 77 -17.62 15.13 1.32
C GLY A 77 -18.19 14.10 2.29
N PRO A 78 -19.52 13.97 2.30
CA PRO A 78 -20.23 13.05 3.19
C PRO A 78 -19.89 11.58 2.89
N ILE A 79 -19.95 10.73 3.92
CA ILE A 79 -19.71 9.28 3.85
C ILE A 79 -20.97 8.55 4.32
N GLY A 80 -21.34 7.47 3.63
CA GLY A 80 -22.51 6.65 3.98
C GLY A 80 -23.83 7.27 3.53
N PHE A 81 -24.78 7.44 4.46
CA PHE A 81 -26.14 7.86 4.12
C PHE A 81 -26.21 9.21 3.41
N ASP A 82 -25.31 10.12 3.79
CA ASP A 82 -25.24 11.47 3.24
C ASP A 82 -24.46 11.53 1.92
N GLU A 83 -23.87 10.42 1.44
CA GLU A 83 -23.18 10.39 0.15
C GLU A 83 -24.12 10.83 -0.98
N LYS A 84 -23.63 11.73 -1.83
CA LYS A 84 -24.39 12.22 -2.98
C LYS A 84 -24.69 11.05 -3.91
N LYS A 85 -25.95 10.62 -3.92
CA LYS A 85 -26.41 9.53 -4.79
C LYS A 85 -26.14 9.89 -6.25
N LEU A 86 -25.60 8.94 -7.00
CA LEU A 86 -25.46 9.06 -8.44
C LEU A 86 -26.84 9.26 -9.08
N SER A 87 -26.95 10.15 -10.06
CA SER A 87 -28.20 10.29 -10.80
C SER A 87 -28.40 9.05 -11.68
N GLY A 88 -29.66 8.62 -11.86
CA GLY A 88 -29.99 7.39 -12.60
C GLY A 88 -29.53 7.39 -14.07
N ASN A 89 -29.10 8.54 -14.59
CA ASN A 89 -28.69 8.73 -15.98
C ASN A 89 -27.16 8.71 -16.13
N MET A 90 -26.40 8.58 -15.04
CA MET A 90 -24.95 8.46 -15.13
C MET A 90 -24.54 7.05 -15.52
N LEU A 91 -23.71 6.95 -16.58
CA LEU A 91 -23.04 5.71 -16.94
C LEU A 91 -21.98 5.39 -15.89
N VAL A 92 -22.28 4.46 -15.00
CA VAL A 92 -21.34 3.94 -14.01
C VAL A 92 -20.51 2.84 -14.67
N ARG A 93 -19.18 2.95 -14.64
CA ARG A 93 -18.33 1.80 -14.93
C ARG A 93 -18.39 0.89 -13.71
N TYR A 94 -19.10 -0.22 -13.82
CA TYR A 94 -19.00 -1.30 -12.85
C TYR A 94 -17.56 -1.82 -12.84
N LEU A 95 -17.01 -2.04 -11.64
CA LEU A 95 -15.66 -2.60 -11.47
C LEU A 95 -15.54 -3.99 -12.09
N LEU A 96 -16.66 -4.69 -12.23
CA LEU A 96 -16.79 -5.97 -12.89
C LEU A 96 -17.43 -5.77 -14.26
N TYR A 97 -16.77 -6.24 -15.31
CA TYR A 97 -17.40 -6.39 -16.62
C TYR A 97 -18.38 -7.57 -16.57
N PRO A 98 -19.45 -7.61 -17.38
CA PRO A 98 -20.35 -8.76 -17.45
C PRO A 98 -19.64 -10.09 -17.72
N SER A 99 -18.49 -10.06 -18.40
CA SER A 99 -17.62 -11.22 -18.64
C SER A 99 -16.94 -11.79 -17.40
N ASP A 100 -16.98 -11.09 -16.25
CA ASP A 100 -16.44 -11.57 -14.98
C ASP A 100 -17.47 -12.37 -14.16
N GLN A 101 -18.72 -12.41 -14.63
CA GLN A 101 -19.85 -13.04 -13.91
C GLN A 101 -19.99 -14.55 -14.21
N GLU A 102 -19.31 -15.04 -15.24
CA GLU A 102 -19.19 -16.45 -15.58
C GLU A 102 -17.72 -16.80 -15.57
N GLY A 103 -17.32 -17.79 -14.76
CA GLY A 103 -15.93 -18.18 -14.52
C GLY A 103 -15.12 -18.51 -15.78
N GLY A 104 -14.68 -17.47 -16.49
CA GLY A 104 -13.70 -17.50 -17.56
C GLY A 104 -12.28 -17.39 -17.01
N MET A 105 -11.29 -17.67 -17.86
CA MET A 105 -9.88 -17.85 -17.49
C MET A 105 -9.15 -16.61 -16.94
N ARG A 106 -9.83 -15.47 -16.79
CA ARG A 106 -9.27 -14.21 -16.28
C ARG A 106 -9.73 -13.97 -14.86
N ARG A 107 -8.77 -13.73 -13.98
CA ARG A 107 -9.01 -13.50 -12.55
C ARG A 107 -9.27 -12.02 -12.33
N ALA A 108 -10.02 -11.68 -11.29
CA ALA A 108 -10.33 -10.31 -10.85
C ALA A 108 -9.10 -9.41 -10.51
N GLY A 109 -7.88 -9.87 -10.80
CA GLY A 109 -6.62 -9.14 -10.63
C GLY A 109 -5.89 -8.81 -11.93
N ASP A 110 -6.46 -9.10 -13.10
CA ASP A 110 -5.80 -8.77 -14.37
C ASP A 110 -5.88 -7.26 -14.63
N LEU A 111 -4.71 -6.61 -14.61
CA LEU A 111 -4.54 -5.18 -14.81
C LEU A 111 -4.83 -4.81 -16.27
N ASN A 112 -5.96 -4.15 -16.54
CA ASN A 112 -6.23 -3.53 -17.84
C ASN A 112 -5.42 -2.23 -17.98
N TRP A 113 -4.18 -2.32 -18.46
CA TRP A 113 -3.42 -1.17 -18.92
C TRP A 113 -3.22 -1.32 -20.43
N GLU A 114 -4.11 -0.71 -21.22
CA GLU A 114 -3.75 -0.27 -22.57
C GLU A 114 -3.37 1.21 -22.46
N TYR A 115 -2.11 1.51 -22.76
CA TYR A 115 -1.63 2.87 -22.92
C TYR A 115 -2.27 3.44 -24.20
N GLY A 116 -3.23 4.35 -24.03
CA GLY A 116 -3.71 5.19 -25.12
C GLY A 116 -2.59 6.16 -25.51
N LEU A 117 -1.93 5.89 -26.64
CA LEU A 117 -1.19 6.89 -27.39
C LEU A 117 -2.21 7.82 -28.05
N GLY A 118 -2.26 9.07 -27.57
CA GLY A 118 -2.80 10.21 -28.30
C GLY A 118 -1.65 11.06 -28.79
#